data_AF-A0A3M1WIC2-F1
#
_entry.id   AF-A0A3M1WIC2-F1
#
_cell.length_a   1.000
_cell.length_b   1.000
_cell.length_c   1.000
_cell.angle_alpha   90.00
_cell.angle_beta   90.00
_cell.angle_gamma   90.00
#
_symmetry.space_group_name_H-M   'P 1'
#
loop_
_entity.id
_entity.type
_entity.pdbx_description
1 polymer ?
#
loop_
_entity_poly.entity_id
_entity_poly.type
_entity_poly.pdbx_seq_one_letter_code
_entity_poly.pdbx_strand_id
1 'polypeptide(L)'
;MLIVKTVGQLVAFAGLILLIGYLVERALFRRHRLSPMDEMVLALGLGLGLAPLAMFDLAFLGASLSPRNLWSLFGPWALISAISAGRRLRRARWSGTIRPALSTGEKALITVMVGALVFVTIFVLSKPFDVWDAVVTWGWKAHVLYHERTIYSPSFLDHEGMLTRIRPRPQYPLGLPLLESLAATIMGTWNEPGVKSVIILFVVLLMSSLYAACRLGASRKQALFSSALIVTVPLLSYQTIFRILLVGGKKSALLGGLADVPLACFFFLSAVCAYRWLLRPRLAWLIAAALFGAAAGFTKNEGLAMSALLAGALIVFHLRQGRRRAWLPLFAFAGVWMLVLGPWLVFRQTLPPEPAMARFQWSGAEVMRTAHNLPEVALAFLREAGRLTAWG
;
A
#
# COMPACT_ATOMS: atom_id res chain seq x y z
N MET A 1 25.63 -12.79 -6.74
CA MET A 1 24.46 -13.40 -7.42
C MET A 1 23.13 -13.08 -6.73
N LEU A 2 23.03 -13.11 -5.39
CA LEU A 2 21.79 -12.86 -4.65
C LEU A 2 21.16 -11.47 -4.92
N ILE A 3 21.97 -10.40 -4.90
CA ILE A 3 21.48 -9.02 -5.12
C ILE A 3 20.82 -8.86 -6.49
N VAL A 4 21.45 -9.36 -7.55
CA VAL A 4 20.92 -9.26 -8.94
C VAL A 4 19.57 -9.98 -9.05
N LYS A 5 19.45 -11.16 -8.44
CA LYS A 5 18.19 -11.91 -8.41
C LYS A 5 17.09 -11.12 -7.70
N THR A 6 17.38 -10.57 -6.51
CA THR A 6 16.42 -9.78 -5.75
C THR A 6 15.98 -8.54 -6.54
N VAL A 7 16.89 -7.79 -7.14
CA VAL A 7 16.55 -6.62 -7.95
C VAL A 7 15.65 -6.99 -9.13
N GLY A 8 15.95 -8.09 -9.84
CA GLY A 8 15.11 -8.57 -10.94
C GLY A 8 13.68 -8.92 -10.48
N GLN A 9 13.54 -9.55 -9.32
CA GLN A 9 12.24 -9.90 -8.73
C GLN A 9 11.45 -8.67 -8.30
N LEU A 10 12.11 -7.66 -7.72
CA LEU A 10 11.49 -6.38 -7.37
C LEU A 10 11.00 -5.62 -8.60
N VAL A 11 11.79 -5.61 -9.67
CA VAL A 11 11.39 -5.02 -10.96
C VAL A 11 10.19 -5.76 -11.54
N ALA A 12 10.16 -7.10 -11.47
CA ALA A 12 9.02 -7.89 -11.92
C ALA A 12 7.75 -7.58 -11.12
N PHE A 13 7.85 -7.49 -9.79
CA PHE A 13 6.75 -7.09 -8.92
C PHE A 13 6.24 -5.67 -9.26
N ALA A 14 7.12 -4.68 -9.34
CA ALA A 14 6.76 -3.32 -9.71
C ALA A 14 6.13 -3.23 -11.12
N GLY A 15 6.67 -4.00 -12.08
CA GLY A 15 6.14 -4.11 -13.43
C GLY A 15 4.72 -4.69 -13.45
N LEU A 16 4.47 -5.77 -12.69
CA LEU A 16 3.14 -6.36 -12.55
C LEU A 16 2.13 -5.35 -12.01
N ILE A 17 2.49 -4.64 -10.93
CA ILE A 17 1.67 -3.61 -10.29
C ILE A 17 1.33 -2.50 -11.30
N LEU A 18 2.33 -1.97 -12.01
CA LEU A 18 2.13 -0.95 -13.04
C LEU A 18 1.22 -1.43 -14.17
N LEU A 19 1.37 -2.67 -14.62
CA LEU A 19 0.56 -3.23 -15.71
C LEU A 19 -0.91 -3.42 -15.32
N ILE A 20 -1.18 -3.86 -14.08
CA ILE A 20 -2.55 -3.98 -13.56
C ILE A 20 -3.22 -2.61 -13.54
N GLY A 21 -2.59 -1.63 -12.91
CA GLY A 21 -3.20 -0.31 -12.79
C GLY A 21 -3.25 0.45 -14.12
N TYR A 22 -2.29 0.23 -15.04
CA TYR A 22 -2.34 0.80 -16.39
C TYR A 22 -3.59 0.35 -17.15
N LEU A 23 -3.99 -0.91 -17.03
CA LEU A 23 -5.21 -1.40 -17.68
C LEU A 23 -6.44 -0.62 -17.20
N VAL A 24 -6.56 -0.46 -15.88
CA VAL A 24 -7.71 0.20 -15.25
C VAL A 24 -7.70 1.69 -15.56
N GLU A 25 -6.54 2.35 -15.50
CA GLU A 25 -6.36 3.74 -15.96
C GLU A 25 -6.87 3.89 -17.40
N ARG A 26 -6.42 3.02 -18.31
CA ARG A 26 -6.84 3.05 -19.71
C ARG A 26 -8.33 2.81 -19.90
N ALA A 27 -8.94 1.93 -19.11
CA ALA A 27 -10.37 1.71 -19.16
C ALA A 27 -11.14 2.96 -18.72
N LEU A 28 -10.73 3.59 -17.61
CA LEU A 28 -11.39 4.77 -17.05
C LEU A 28 -11.19 6.02 -17.91
N PHE A 29 -9.98 6.22 -18.44
CA PHE A 29 -9.55 7.45 -19.12
C PHE A 29 -9.35 7.26 -20.63
N ARG A 30 -9.94 6.23 -21.26
CA ARG A 30 -9.81 5.93 -22.71
C ARG A 30 -10.01 7.14 -23.63
N ARG A 31 -10.93 8.04 -23.26
CA ARG A 31 -11.32 9.23 -24.05
C ARG A 31 -10.58 10.51 -23.62
N HIS A 32 -9.61 10.41 -22.72
CA HIS A 32 -8.95 11.54 -22.10
C HIS A 32 -7.44 11.47 -22.28
N ARG A 33 -6.85 12.58 -22.70
CA ARG A 33 -5.39 12.71 -22.70
C ARG A 33 -4.97 13.13 -21.30
N LEU A 34 -4.36 12.22 -20.58
CA LEU A 34 -3.71 12.48 -19.31
C LEU A 34 -2.26 12.92 -19.55
N SER A 35 -1.69 13.66 -18.61
CA SER A 35 -0.25 13.93 -18.64
C SER A 35 0.50 12.63 -18.34
N PRO A 36 1.73 12.42 -18.85
CA PRO A 36 2.50 11.20 -18.57
C PRO A 36 2.69 10.94 -17.07
N MET A 37 2.79 12.02 -16.28
CA MET A 37 2.92 11.92 -14.84
C MET A 37 1.62 11.43 -14.18
N ASP A 38 0.46 11.96 -14.60
CA ASP A 38 -0.83 11.50 -14.11
C ASP A 38 -1.07 10.03 -14.46
N GLU A 39 -0.68 9.61 -15.66
CA GLU A 39 -0.79 8.21 -16.09
C GLU A 39 0.06 7.29 -15.23
N MET A 40 1.32 7.67 -14.96
CA MET A 40 2.20 6.89 -14.09
C MET A 40 1.65 6.82 -12.66
N VAL A 41 1.21 7.94 -12.10
CA VAL A 41 0.64 8.01 -10.75
C VAL A 41 -0.62 7.16 -10.63
N LEU A 42 -1.54 7.27 -11.59
CA LEU A 42 -2.77 6.49 -11.60
C LEU A 42 -2.48 5.00 -11.82
N ALA A 43 -1.59 4.65 -12.75
CA ALA A 43 -1.24 3.26 -12.99
C ALA A 43 -0.56 2.63 -11.76
N LEU A 44 0.39 3.31 -11.13
CA LEU A 44 1.05 2.81 -9.93
C LEU A 44 0.06 2.70 -8.76
N GLY A 45 -0.73 3.75 -8.52
CA GLY A 45 -1.70 3.78 -7.44
C GLY A 45 -2.81 2.74 -7.61
N LEU A 46 -3.44 2.67 -8.78
CA LEU A 46 -4.49 1.69 -9.04
C LEU A 46 -3.94 0.27 -8.97
N GLY A 47 -2.71 0.05 -9.43
CA GLY A 47 -2.03 -1.24 -9.33
C GLY A 47 -1.85 -1.67 -7.87
N LEU A 48 -1.28 -0.79 -7.04
CA LEU A 48 -1.05 -1.05 -5.62
C LEU A 48 -2.37 -1.25 -4.85
N GLY A 49 -3.44 -0.55 -5.22
CA GLY A 49 -4.73 -0.68 -4.57
C GLY A 49 -5.50 -1.94 -5.00
N LEU A 50 -5.55 -2.22 -6.31
CA LEU A 50 -6.42 -3.26 -6.87
C LEU A 50 -5.79 -4.65 -6.89
N ALA A 51 -4.45 -4.77 -6.92
CA ALA A 51 -3.80 -6.08 -6.82
C ALA A 51 -4.18 -6.85 -5.53
N PRO A 52 -4.08 -6.27 -4.32
CA PRO A 52 -4.46 -6.99 -3.11
C PRO A 52 -5.97 -7.21 -3.01
N LEU A 53 -6.81 -6.31 -3.52
CA LEU A 53 -8.26 -6.52 -3.59
C LEU A 53 -8.61 -7.72 -4.49
N ALA A 54 -7.99 -7.82 -5.67
CA ALA A 54 -8.22 -8.94 -6.58
C ALA A 54 -7.72 -10.28 -5.99
N MET A 55 -6.61 -10.26 -5.24
CA MET A 55 -6.17 -11.44 -4.48
C MET A 55 -7.14 -11.80 -3.38
N PHE A 56 -7.67 -10.81 -2.67
CA PHE A 56 -8.67 -11.02 -1.63
C PHE A 56 -9.93 -11.66 -2.21
N ASP A 57 -10.48 -11.12 -3.31
CA ASP A 57 -11.66 -11.66 -3.97
C ASP A 57 -11.43 -13.10 -4.44
N LEU A 58 -10.25 -13.40 -4.97
CA LEU A 58 -9.86 -14.77 -5.35
C LEU A 58 -9.89 -15.71 -4.14
N ALA A 59 -9.30 -15.30 -3.01
CA ALA A 59 -9.30 -16.09 -1.78
C ALA A 59 -10.70 -16.21 -1.15
N PHE A 60 -11.49 -15.14 -1.20
CA PHE A 60 -12.87 -15.10 -0.72
C PHE A 60 -13.78 -16.05 -1.50
N LEU A 61 -13.52 -16.23 -2.80
CA LEU A 61 -14.17 -17.25 -3.65
C LEU A 61 -13.63 -18.67 -3.42
N GLY A 62 -12.76 -18.88 -2.43
CA GLY A 62 -12.22 -20.19 -2.06
C GLY A 62 -11.03 -20.65 -2.90
N ALA A 63 -10.53 -19.84 -3.84
CA ALA A 63 -9.35 -20.19 -4.61
C ALA A 63 -8.06 -19.95 -3.81
N SER A 64 -7.10 -20.87 -3.91
CA SER A 64 -5.81 -20.70 -3.24
C SER A 64 -5.01 -19.56 -3.86
N LEU A 65 -4.25 -18.83 -3.04
CA LEU A 65 -3.27 -17.81 -3.44
C LEU A 65 -1.98 -18.44 -3.99
N SER A 66 -2.11 -19.53 -4.74
CA SER A 66 -0.98 -20.19 -5.38
C SER A 66 -0.43 -19.37 -6.56
N PRO A 67 0.87 -19.49 -6.91
CA PRO A 67 1.42 -18.81 -8.06
C PRO A 67 0.61 -19.03 -9.34
N ARG A 68 0.11 -20.26 -9.56
CA ARG A 68 -0.73 -20.61 -10.71
C ARG A 68 -1.99 -19.74 -10.78
N ASN A 69 -2.71 -19.62 -9.68
CA ASN A 69 -3.96 -18.85 -9.64
C ASN A 69 -3.70 -17.34 -9.77
N LEU A 70 -2.61 -16.85 -9.19
CA LEU A 70 -2.19 -15.45 -9.35
C LEU A 70 -1.78 -15.14 -10.81
N TRP A 71 -1.11 -16.08 -11.49
CA TRP A 71 -0.79 -15.94 -12.91
C TRP A 71 -2.01 -16.02 -13.81
N SER A 72 -3.00 -16.88 -13.50
CA SER A 72 -4.27 -16.87 -14.24
C SER A 72 -5.06 -15.58 -14.01
N LEU A 73 -4.96 -15.00 -12.81
CA LEU A 73 -5.61 -13.74 -12.48
C LEU A 73 -4.94 -12.57 -13.20
N PHE A 74 -3.63 -12.40 -13.07
CA PHE A 74 -2.94 -11.20 -13.57
C PHE A 74 -2.27 -11.35 -14.93
N GLY A 75 -1.89 -12.55 -15.35
CA GLY A 75 -1.12 -12.82 -16.56
C GLY A 75 -1.77 -12.27 -17.85
N PRO A 76 -3.05 -12.59 -18.12
CA PRO A 76 -3.75 -12.07 -19.30
C PRO A 76 -3.80 -10.54 -19.33
N TRP A 77 -4.07 -9.91 -18.18
CA TRP A 77 -4.16 -8.46 -18.06
C TRP A 77 -2.79 -7.79 -18.21
N ALA A 78 -1.75 -8.36 -17.61
CA ALA A 78 -0.38 -7.90 -17.74
C ALA A 78 0.07 -7.93 -19.21
N LEU A 79 -0.26 -9.00 -19.94
CA LEU A 79 0.03 -9.13 -21.37
C LEU A 79 -0.70 -8.08 -22.20
N ILE A 80 -2.01 -7.89 -21.99
CA ILE A 80 -2.82 -6.88 -22.69
C ILE A 80 -2.25 -5.47 -22.43
N SER A 81 -1.93 -5.16 -21.18
CA SER A 81 -1.30 -3.89 -20.78
C SER A 81 0.05 -3.69 -21.44
N ALA A 82 0.89 -4.71 -21.49
CA ALA A 82 2.22 -4.64 -22.11
C ALA A 82 2.12 -4.37 -23.62
N ILE A 83 1.19 -5.06 -24.32
CA ILE A 83 0.94 -4.84 -25.74
C ILE A 83 0.42 -3.41 -25.99
N SER A 84 -0.53 -2.95 -25.17
CA SER A 84 -1.09 -1.60 -25.26
C SER A 84 -0.03 -0.52 -25.01
N ALA A 85 0.80 -0.69 -23.98
CA ALA A 85 1.91 0.19 -23.65
C ALA A 85 2.96 0.21 -24.78
N GLY A 86 3.32 -0.96 -25.33
CA GLY A 86 4.26 -1.07 -26.45
C GLY A 86 3.78 -0.37 -27.72
N ARG A 87 2.49 -0.54 -28.08
CA ARG A 87 1.87 0.19 -29.20
C ARG A 87 1.92 1.70 -28.97
N ARG A 88 1.68 2.14 -27.74
CA ARG A 88 1.74 3.56 -27.39
C ARG A 88 3.17 4.10 -27.49
N LEU A 89 4.16 3.42 -26.93
CA LEU A 89 5.57 3.85 -26.99
C LEU A 89 6.06 3.96 -28.44
N ARG A 90 5.64 3.04 -29.31
CA ARG A 90 5.92 3.11 -30.76
C ARG A 90 5.27 4.34 -31.41
N ARG A 91 4.03 4.67 -31.06
CA ARG A 91 3.32 5.88 -31.56
C ARG A 91 3.86 7.17 -30.95
N ALA A 92 4.38 7.11 -29.73
CA ALA A 92 4.99 8.23 -29.03
C ALA A 92 6.40 8.55 -29.56
N ARG A 93 6.87 7.88 -30.63
CA ARG A 93 8.10 8.22 -31.36
C ARG A 93 8.10 9.71 -31.68
N TRP A 94 8.93 10.40 -30.89
CA TRP A 94 9.36 11.78 -30.96
C TRP A 94 8.40 12.74 -31.67
N SER A 95 7.31 13.12 -30.98
CA SER A 95 6.97 14.53 -31.02
C SER A 95 8.14 15.26 -30.36
N GLY A 96 9.02 15.87 -31.15
CA GLY A 96 10.20 16.62 -30.71
C GLY A 96 9.83 17.89 -29.94
N THR A 97 8.95 17.78 -28.95
CA THR A 97 8.60 18.87 -28.06
C THR A 97 9.83 19.15 -27.22
N ILE A 98 10.54 20.23 -27.56
CA ILE A 98 11.67 20.75 -26.80
C ILE A 98 11.16 20.97 -25.38
N ARG A 99 11.58 20.11 -24.45
CA ARG A 99 11.25 20.29 -23.05
C ARG A 99 12.10 21.45 -22.53
N PRO A 100 11.51 22.43 -21.83
CA PRO A 100 12.30 23.51 -21.26
C PRO A 100 13.34 22.92 -20.31
N ALA A 101 14.58 23.41 -20.46
CA ALA A 101 15.70 22.98 -19.63
C ALA A 101 15.34 23.09 -18.13
N LEU A 102 15.88 22.18 -17.34
CA LEU A 102 15.74 22.25 -15.89
C LEU A 102 16.65 23.36 -15.37
N SER A 103 16.10 24.27 -14.58
CA SER A 103 16.89 25.26 -13.85
C SER A 103 17.77 24.57 -12.79
N THR A 104 18.85 25.22 -12.36
CA THR A 104 19.75 24.69 -11.31
C THR A 104 18.99 24.34 -10.03
N GLY A 105 18.02 25.17 -9.61
CA GLY A 105 17.19 24.90 -8.45
C GLY A 105 16.30 23.66 -8.61
N GLU A 106 15.76 23.43 -9.81
CA GLU A 106 14.96 22.22 -10.08
C GLU A 106 15.82 20.96 -10.09
N LYS A 107 17.03 21.03 -10.65
CA LYS A 107 18.01 19.94 -10.57
C LYS A 107 18.33 19.60 -9.12
N ALA A 108 18.61 20.59 -8.28
CA ALA A 108 18.89 20.39 -6.87
C ALA A 108 17.72 19.71 -6.13
N LEU A 109 16.48 20.15 -6.36
CA LEU A 109 15.29 19.53 -5.77
C LEU A 109 15.09 18.08 -6.22
N ILE A 110 15.32 17.79 -7.50
CA ILE A 110 15.28 16.41 -8.02
C ILE A 110 16.39 15.57 -7.37
N THR A 111 17.59 16.10 -7.21
CA THR A 111 18.69 15.41 -6.51
C THR A 111 18.32 15.08 -5.07
N VAL A 112 17.69 16.01 -4.33
CA VAL A 112 17.19 15.75 -2.96
C VAL A 112 16.16 14.62 -2.96
N MET A 113 15.21 14.66 -3.89
CA MET A 113 14.18 13.62 -4.02
C MET A 113 14.78 12.24 -4.33
N VAL A 114 15.74 12.17 -5.27
CA VAL A 114 16.44 10.93 -5.62
C VAL A 114 17.28 10.44 -4.45
N GLY A 115 18.02 11.33 -3.78
CA GLY A 115 18.81 10.99 -2.59
C GLY A 115 17.94 10.43 -1.46
N ALA A 116 16.78 11.04 -1.21
CA ALA A 116 15.81 10.55 -0.24
C ALA A 116 15.28 9.15 -0.62
N LEU A 117 14.96 8.92 -1.89
CA LEU A 117 14.50 7.61 -2.37
C LEU A 117 15.59 6.53 -2.26
N VAL A 118 16.84 6.87 -2.59
CA VAL A 118 17.99 5.97 -2.43
C VAL A 118 18.17 5.63 -0.96
N PHE A 119 18.13 6.61 -0.06
CA PHE A 119 18.21 6.39 1.38
C PHE A 119 17.10 5.45 1.87
N VAL A 120 15.84 5.72 1.50
CA VAL A 120 14.69 4.87 1.87
C VAL A 120 14.90 3.45 1.35
N THR A 121 15.36 3.30 0.11
CA THR A 121 15.61 2.00 -0.52
C THR A 121 16.67 1.21 0.26
N ILE A 122 17.79 1.84 0.59
CA ILE A 122 18.85 1.22 1.40
C ILE A 122 18.26 0.82 2.76
N PHE A 123 17.60 1.75 3.46
CA PHE A 123 17.04 1.48 4.78
C PHE A 123 16.06 0.29 4.79
N VAL A 124 15.13 0.26 3.83
CA VAL A 124 14.12 -0.80 3.73
C VAL A 124 14.77 -2.15 3.40
N LEU A 125 15.74 -2.19 2.49
CA LEU A 125 16.38 -3.42 2.05
C LEU A 125 17.48 -3.94 3.00
N SER A 126 18.01 -3.09 3.89
CA SER A 126 19.08 -3.49 4.81
C SER A 126 18.59 -4.20 6.07
N LYS A 127 17.30 -4.17 6.38
CA LYS A 127 16.78 -4.67 7.67
C LYS A 127 15.48 -5.45 7.53
N PRO A 128 15.24 -6.46 8.39
CA PRO A 128 13.93 -7.11 8.54
C PRO A 128 12.87 -6.15 9.11
N PHE A 129 11.68 -6.66 9.41
CA PHE A 129 10.69 -5.90 10.18
C PHE A 129 11.18 -5.73 11.63
N ASP A 130 11.28 -4.49 12.09
CA ASP A 130 11.85 -4.15 13.41
C ASP A 130 10.88 -3.35 14.29
N VAL A 131 9.75 -2.93 13.72
CA VAL A 131 8.65 -2.26 14.41
C VAL A 131 7.64 -3.32 14.82
N TRP A 132 7.42 -3.45 16.13
CA TRP A 132 6.49 -4.44 16.69
C TRP A 132 5.14 -4.46 15.97
N ASP A 133 4.50 -3.29 15.84
CA ASP A 133 3.20 -3.18 15.17
C ASP A 133 3.25 -3.63 13.71
N ALA A 134 4.36 -3.35 13.00
CA ALA A 134 4.52 -3.82 11.63
C ALA A 134 4.61 -5.35 11.55
N VAL A 135 5.38 -5.95 12.45
CA VAL A 135 5.52 -7.42 12.54
C VAL A 135 4.18 -8.06 12.86
N VAL A 136 3.52 -7.67 13.94
CA VAL A 136 2.36 -8.43 14.46
C VAL A 136 1.06 -8.12 13.73
N THR A 137 0.92 -6.91 13.18
CA THR A 137 -0.31 -6.50 12.50
C THR A 137 -0.27 -6.83 11.00
N TRP A 138 0.88 -6.62 10.35
CA TRP A 138 0.99 -6.72 8.88
C TRP A 138 1.85 -7.91 8.44
N GLY A 139 3.11 -7.94 8.85
CA GLY A 139 4.11 -8.92 8.40
C GLY A 139 3.72 -10.36 8.75
N TRP A 140 3.16 -10.60 9.95
CA TRP A 140 2.67 -11.91 10.35
C TRP A 140 1.50 -12.37 9.46
N LYS A 141 0.51 -11.50 9.19
CA LYS A 141 -0.61 -11.83 8.30
C LYS A 141 -0.10 -12.15 6.90
N ALA A 142 0.85 -11.37 6.39
CA ALA A 142 1.48 -11.62 5.10
C ALA A 142 2.21 -12.96 5.06
N HIS A 143 2.93 -13.32 6.12
CA HIS A 143 3.63 -14.60 6.26
C HIS A 143 2.64 -15.77 6.22
N VAL A 144 1.54 -15.68 6.97
CA VAL A 144 0.47 -16.67 6.96
C VAL A 144 -0.15 -16.80 5.58
N LEU A 145 -0.51 -15.69 4.93
CA LEU A 145 -1.06 -15.70 3.55
C LEU A 145 -0.12 -16.35 2.55
N TYR A 146 1.19 -16.11 2.67
CA TYR A 146 2.19 -16.68 1.76
C TYR A 146 2.31 -18.20 1.93
N HIS A 147 2.36 -18.68 3.18
CA HIS A 147 2.55 -20.10 3.46
C HIS A 147 1.27 -20.92 3.32
N GLU A 148 0.15 -20.42 3.85
CA GLU A 148 -1.12 -21.15 3.90
C GLU A 148 -2.01 -20.89 2.68
N ARG A 149 -1.72 -19.82 1.92
CA ARG A 149 -2.34 -19.52 0.61
C ARG A 149 -3.86 -19.38 0.66
N THR A 150 -4.42 -19.02 1.81
CA THR A 150 -5.86 -18.81 1.99
C THR A 150 -6.11 -17.82 3.13
N ILE A 151 -7.29 -17.19 3.12
CA ILE A 151 -7.80 -16.35 4.22
C ILE A 151 -8.63 -17.17 5.24
N TYR A 152 -8.97 -18.42 4.91
CA TYR A 152 -9.81 -19.30 5.74
C TYR A 152 -9.00 -20.29 6.58
N SER A 153 -7.72 -20.05 6.78
CA SER A 153 -6.91 -20.97 7.55
C SER A 153 -7.21 -20.88 9.05
N PRO A 154 -6.92 -21.94 9.82
CA PRO A 154 -7.00 -21.88 11.27
C PRO A 154 -6.20 -20.71 11.85
N SER A 155 -5.02 -20.41 11.31
CA SER A 155 -4.21 -19.27 11.75
C SER A 155 -4.94 -17.93 11.61
N PHE A 156 -5.80 -17.74 10.60
CA PHE A 156 -6.63 -16.54 10.46
C PHE A 156 -7.89 -16.57 11.33
N LEU A 157 -8.57 -17.72 11.39
CA LEU A 157 -9.89 -17.85 12.00
C LEU A 157 -9.90 -18.30 13.46
N ASP A 158 -8.74 -18.59 14.05
CA ASP A 158 -8.67 -19.04 15.44
C ASP A 158 -9.26 -17.99 16.38
N HIS A 159 -10.33 -18.32 17.11
CA HIS A 159 -11.00 -17.43 18.06
C HIS A 159 -10.47 -17.60 19.49
N GLU A 160 -9.88 -18.75 19.81
CA GLU A 160 -9.61 -19.16 21.20
C GLU A 160 -8.16 -19.53 21.48
N GLY A 161 -7.37 -19.80 20.44
CA GLY A 161 -6.01 -20.28 20.57
C GLY A 161 -4.97 -19.19 20.79
N MET A 162 -3.75 -19.67 21.03
CA MET A 162 -2.59 -18.87 21.41
C MET A 162 -2.26 -17.77 20.39
N LEU A 163 -2.58 -17.99 19.11
CA LEU A 163 -2.34 -17.03 18.04
C LEU A 163 -3.24 -15.80 18.18
N THR A 164 -4.47 -15.92 18.69
CA THR A 164 -5.37 -14.78 18.95
C THR A 164 -4.80 -13.84 19.99
N ARG A 165 -4.03 -14.36 20.96
CA ARG A 165 -3.39 -13.57 22.02
C ARG A 165 -2.21 -12.74 21.53
N ILE A 166 -1.59 -13.16 20.42
CA ILE A 166 -0.42 -12.48 19.82
C ILE A 166 -0.85 -11.50 18.72
N ARG A 167 -2.12 -11.58 18.27
CA ARG A 167 -2.70 -10.73 17.21
C ARG A 167 -3.45 -9.55 17.82
N PRO A 168 -2.85 -8.35 17.92
CA PRO A 168 -3.56 -7.21 18.51
C PRO A 168 -4.75 -6.76 17.65
N ARG A 169 -4.76 -7.06 16.34
CA ARG A 169 -5.70 -6.51 15.36
C ARG A 169 -6.18 -7.53 14.33
N PRO A 170 -6.95 -8.57 14.73
CA PRO A 170 -7.45 -9.58 13.80
C PRO A 170 -8.27 -8.97 12.65
N GLN A 171 -9.15 -8.01 12.97
CA GLN A 171 -10.05 -7.36 12.02
C GLN A 171 -9.42 -6.25 11.15
N TYR A 172 -8.11 -6.00 11.28
CA TYR A 172 -7.46 -5.04 10.40
C TYR A 172 -7.45 -5.54 8.95
N PRO A 173 -7.68 -4.65 7.96
CA PRO A 173 -7.69 -4.99 6.54
C PRO A 173 -6.45 -5.73 6.03
N LEU A 174 -6.63 -6.51 4.96
CA LEU A 174 -5.58 -7.35 4.38
C LEU A 174 -4.84 -6.72 3.19
N GLY A 175 -5.08 -5.43 2.88
CA GLY A 175 -4.48 -4.76 1.73
C GLY A 175 -2.95 -4.81 1.71
N LEU A 176 -2.29 -4.31 2.75
CA LEU A 176 -0.83 -4.38 2.85
C LEU A 176 -0.33 -5.84 3.00
N PRO A 177 -0.92 -6.70 3.86
CA PRO A 177 -0.52 -8.09 3.96
C PRO A 177 -0.56 -8.88 2.65
N LEU A 178 -1.56 -8.66 1.80
CA LEU A 178 -1.68 -9.33 0.51
C LEU A 178 -0.65 -8.82 -0.50
N LEU A 179 -0.30 -7.53 -0.50
CA LEU A 179 0.80 -7.00 -1.31
C LEU A 179 2.15 -7.60 -0.90
N GLU A 180 2.38 -7.71 0.41
CA GLU A 180 3.59 -8.32 0.98
C GLU A 180 3.67 -9.82 0.62
N SER A 181 2.57 -10.55 0.77
CA SER A 181 2.47 -11.95 0.32
C SER A 181 2.66 -12.10 -1.19
N LEU A 182 2.18 -11.15 -2.00
CA LEU A 182 2.40 -11.15 -3.45
C LEU A 182 3.88 -10.97 -3.79
N ALA A 183 4.57 -10.04 -3.12
CA ALA A 183 6.00 -9.84 -3.27
C ALA A 183 6.76 -11.13 -2.91
N ALA A 184 6.45 -11.76 -1.77
CA ALA A 184 7.02 -13.05 -1.38
C ALA A 184 6.78 -14.15 -2.43
N THR A 185 5.59 -14.19 -3.01
CA THR A 185 5.21 -15.18 -4.02
C THR A 185 6.01 -15.02 -5.31
N ILE A 186 6.23 -13.79 -5.77
CA ILE A 186 7.07 -13.49 -6.94
C ILE A 186 8.54 -13.79 -6.66
N MET A 187 9.01 -13.51 -5.44
CA MET A 187 10.37 -13.87 -5.02
C MET A 187 10.58 -15.39 -4.90
N GLY A 188 9.49 -16.14 -4.68
CA GLY A 188 9.51 -17.58 -4.48
C GLY A 188 9.98 -17.99 -3.09
N THR A 189 10.28 -17.03 -2.20
CA THR A 189 10.78 -17.25 -0.84
C THR A 189 10.30 -16.11 0.06
N TRP A 190 10.03 -16.41 1.35
CA TRP A 190 9.86 -15.37 2.35
C TRP A 190 11.23 -14.73 2.68
N ASN A 191 11.39 -13.46 2.32
CA ASN A 191 12.56 -12.66 2.62
C ASN A 191 12.08 -11.29 3.10
N GLU A 192 12.12 -11.03 4.40
CA GLU A 192 11.49 -9.85 5.01
C GLU A 192 11.90 -8.51 4.39
N PRO A 193 13.20 -8.16 4.23
CA PRO A 193 13.58 -6.95 3.50
C PRO A 193 13.00 -6.87 2.07
N GLY A 194 12.96 -7.99 1.37
CA GLY A 194 12.40 -8.07 0.02
C GLY A 194 10.87 -7.94 -0.01
N VAL A 195 10.18 -8.40 1.04
CA VAL A 195 8.73 -8.24 1.19
C VAL A 195 8.39 -6.79 1.57
N LYS A 196 9.14 -6.21 2.51
CA LYS A 196 8.99 -4.83 2.96
C LYS A 196 9.28 -3.80 1.86
N SER A 197 9.98 -4.18 0.79
CA SER A 197 10.29 -3.30 -0.34
C SER A 197 9.05 -2.73 -1.03
N VAL A 198 7.85 -3.31 -0.83
CA VAL A 198 6.57 -2.74 -1.27
C VAL A 198 6.44 -1.28 -0.84
N ILE A 199 6.95 -0.91 0.34
CA ILE A 199 6.95 0.47 0.86
C ILE A 199 7.69 1.44 -0.08
N ILE A 200 8.71 1.00 -0.80
CA ILE A 200 9.45 1.83 -1.77
C ILE A 200 8.50 2.32 -2.88
N LEU A 201 7.60 1.44 -3.35
CA LEU A 201 6.61 1.82 -4.37
C LEU A 201 5.61 2.84 -3.85
N PHE A 202 5.22 2.76 -2.57
CA PHE A 202 4.38 3.78 -1.94
C PHE A 202 5.10 5.11 -1.76
N VAL A 203 6.39 5.12 -1.44
CA VAL A 203 7.18 6.37 -1.40
C VAL A 203 7.27 7.00 -2.78
N VAL A 204 7.55 6.21 -3.83
CA VAL A 204 7.52 6.69 -5.22
C VAL A 204 6.14 7.24 -5.59
N LEU A 205 5.07 6.55 -5.19
CA LEU A 205 3.70 6.99 -5.41
C LEU A 205 3.40 8.31 -4.69
N LEU A 206 3.79 8.47 -3.43
CA LEU A 206 3.58 9.69 -2.66
C LEU A 206 4.29 10.88 -3.32
N MET A 207 5.58 10.72 -3.64
CA MET A 207 6.38 11.75 -4.30
C MET A 207 5.76 12.18 -5.64
N SER A 208 5.40 11.19 -6.46
CA SER A 208 4.89 11.42 -7.80
C SER A 208 3.48 12.01 -7.79
N SER A 209 2.61 11.52 -6.91
CA SER A 209 1.25 12.02 -6.75
C SER A 209 1.22 13.45 -6.24
N LEU A 210 2.07 13.79 -5.26
CA LEU A 210 2.16 15.15 -4.74
C LEU A 210 2.63 16.13 -5.79
N TYR A 211 3.66 15.76 -6.57
CA TYR A 211 4.10 16.57 -7.70
C TYR A 211 2.95 16.77 -8.69
N ALA A 212 2.27 15.70 -9.11
CA ALA A 212 1.16 15.75 -10.06
C ALA A 212 -0.02 16.60 -9.56
N ALA A 213 -0.32 16.54 -8.26
CA ALA A 213 -1.36 17.33 -7.62
C ALA A 213 -0.99 18.81 -7.55
N CYS A 214 0.20 19.16 -7.08
CA CYS A 214 0.67 20.55 -7.02
C CYS A 214 0.74 21.20 -8.40
N ARG A 215 1.09 20.43 -9.45
CA ARG A 215 1.11 20.91 -10.84
C ARG A 215 -0.26 21.32 -11.39
N LEU A 216 -1.36 21.05 -10.69
CA LEU A 216 -2.69 21.54 -11.06
C LEU A 216 -2.83 23.06 -10.94
N GLY A 217 -2.08 23.69 -10.05
CA GLY A 217 -2.19 25.14 -9.80
C GLY A 217 -0.88 25.86 -9.49
N ALA A 218 0.20 25.14 -9.21
CA ALA A 218 1.51 25.71 -8.88
C ALA A 218 2.50 25.55 -10.04
N SER A 219 3.55 26.37 -10.07
CA SER A 219 4.67 26.25 -11.02
C SER A 219 5.44 24.93 -10.86
N ARG A 220 6.25 24.56 -11.86
CA ARG A 220 7.08 23.33 -11.83
C ARG A 220 8.00 23.30 -10.61
N LYS A 221 8.68 24.42 -10.34
CA LYS A 221 9.58 24.59 -9.19
C LYS A 221 8.85 24.44 -7.85
N GLN A 222 7.67 25.06 -7.69
CA GLN A 222 6.87 24.93 -6.47
C GLN A 222 6.40 23.48 -6.24
N ALA A 223 5.93 22.80 -7.30
CA ALA A 223 5.54 21.40 -7.18
C ALA A 223 6.71 20.48 -6.80
N LEU A 224 7.89 20.69 -7.39
CA LEU A 224 9.12 19.99 -7.00
C LEU A 224 9.51 20.28 -5.55
N PHE A 225 9.43 21.55 -5.13
CA PHE A 225 9.75 21.95 -3.77
C PHE A 225 8.82 21.27 -2.75
N SER A 226 7.50 21.31 -2.97
CA SER A 226 6.53 20.62 -2.11
C SER A 226 6.78 19.11 -2.07
N SER A 227 7.10 18.50 -3.20
CA SER A 227 7.40 17.06 -3.28
C SER A 227 8.69 16.69 -2.56
N ALA A 228 9.74 17.50 -2.72
CA ALA A 228 11.01 17.35 -2.02
C ALA A 228 10.85 17.53 -0.51
N LEU A 229 10.03 18.50 -0.07
CA LEU A 229 9.76 18.72 1.34
C LEU A 229 9.04 17.52 1.97
N ILE A 230 8.01 16.98 1.32
CA ILE A 230 7.25 15.86 1.89
C ILE A 230 8.04 14.55 1.89
N VAL A 231 8.85 14.26 0.87
CA VAL A 231 9.67 13.04 0.88
C VAL A 231 10.78 13.09 1.94
N THR A 232 11.21 14.28 2.34
CA THR A 232 12.16 14.41 3.45
C THR A 232 11.48 14.32 4.80
N VAL A 233 10.15 14.49 4.93
CA VAL A 233 9.46 14.34 6.23
C VAL A 233 9.68 12.97 6.88
N PRO A 234 9.55 11.81 6.18
CA PRO A 234 9.92 10.53 6.76
C PRO A 234 11.36 10.48 7.27
N LEU A 235 12.30 11.12 6.57
CA LEU A 235 13.69 11.22 7.00
C LEU A 235 13.81 12.09 8.26
N LEU A 236 13.14 13.24 8.26
CA LEU A 236 13.16 14.24 9.33
C LEU A 236 12.32 13.86 10.54
N SER A 237 11.45 12.85 10.42
CA SER A 237 10.66 12.35 11.55
C SER A 237 11.63 12.07 12.69
N TYR A 238 11.43 12.79 13.80
CA TYR A 238 12.36 12.90 14.93
C TYR A 238 12.89 11.54 15.40
N GLN A 239 12.10 10.48 15.28
CA GLN A 239 12.50 9.12 15.65
C GLN A 239 13.53 8.48 14.73
N THR A 240 13.64 8.87 13.45
CA THR A 240 14.52 8.22 12.49
C THR A 240 15.94 8.75 12.59
N ILE A 241 16.18 10.05 12.37
CA ILE A 241 17.53 10.61 12.42
C ILE A 241 18.09 10.61 13.84
N PHE A 242 17.32 11.06 14.84
CA PHE A 242 17.81 11.18 16.21
C PHE A 242 18.14 9.81 16.82
N ARG A 243 17.29 8.78 16.62
CA ARG A 243 17.60 7.45 17.16
C ARG A 243 18.73 6.75 16.42
N ILE A 244 18.78 6.86 15.09
CA ILE A 244 19.87 6.28 14.28
C ILE A 244 21.21 6.90 14.68
N LEU A 245 21.28 8.23 14.82
CA LEU A 245 22.55 8.93 15.06
C LEU A 245 22.96 8.99 16.54
N LEU A 246 22.02 9.15 17.49
CA LEU A 246 22.36 9.50 18.88
C LEU A 246 22.15 8.38 19.89
N VAL A 247 21.28 7.41 19.61
CA VAL A 247 20.92 6.37 20.60
C VAL A 247 21.36 4.98 20.12
N GLY A 248 21.93 4.86 18.91
CA GLY A 248 22.09 3.57 18.24
C GLY A 248 20.76 2.83 18.07
N GLY A 249 19.64 3.56 18.21
CA GLY A 249 18.29 3.03 18.24
C GLY A 249 17.88 2.64 16.82
N LYS A 250 17.78 1.33 16.59
CA LYS A 250 17.60 0.76 15.24
C LYS A 250 16.19 0.93 14.66
N LYS A 251 15.21 1.37 15.45
CA LYS A 251 13.77 1.34 15.12
C LYS A 251 13.30 2.64 14.44
N SER A 252 12.89 2.57 13.17
CA SER A 252 12.17 3.64 12.48
C SER A 252 10.71 3.24 12.28
N ALA A 253 9.77 3.96 12.90
CA ALA A 253 8.35 3.67 12.78
C ALA A 253 7.86 3.77 11.32
N LEU A 254 8.22 4.83 10.60
CA LEU A 254 7.66 5.12 9.27
C LEU A 254 8.17 4.20 8.16
N LEU A 255 9.42 3.73 8.25
CA LEU A 255 10.03 2.86 7.24
C LEU A 255 10.02 1.38 7.66
N GLY A 256 9.48 1.07 8.83
CA GLY A 256 9.44 -0.27 9.40
C GLY A 256 8.35 -1.18 8.84
N GLY A 257 7.65 -0.78 7.77
CA GLY A 257 6.55 -1.57 7.19
C GLY A 257 5.17 -1.25 7.77
N LEU A 258 4.94 -0.01 8.23
CA LEU A 258 3.62 0.41 8.70
C LEU A 258 2.68 0.75 7.54
N ALA A 259 1.38 0.48 7.73
CA ALA A 259 0.33 0.77 6.77
C ALA A 259 -0.03 2.26 6.64
N ASP A 260 0.50 3.14 7.49
CA ASP A 260 0.19 4.57 7.49
C ASP A 260 0.65 5.28 6.20
N VAL A 261 1.80 4.87 5.64
CA VAL A 261 2.28 5.43 4.35
C VAL A 261 1.38 5.00 3.20
N PRO A 262 1.07 3.69 3.01
CA PRO A 262 0.05 3.26 2.05
C PRO A 262 -1.31 3.97 2.22
N LEU A 263 -1.81 4.07 3.45
CA LEU A 263 -3.08 4.74 3.76
C LEU A 263 -3.06 6.21 3.31
N ALA A 264 -2.01 6.94 3.68
CA ALA A 264 -1.87 8.35 3.32
C ALA A 264 -1.82 8.53 1.79
N CYS A 265 -1.12 7.65 1.07
CA CYS A 265 -1.07 7.68 -0.39
C CYS A 265 -2.45 7.51 -1.02
N PHE A 266 -3.18 6.46 -0.61
CA PHE A 266 -4.49 6.17 -1.17
C PHE A 266 -5.52 7.24 -0.82
N PHE A 267 -5.56 7.71 0.43
CA PHE A 267 -6.45 8.80 0.81
C PHE A 267 -6.13 10.10 0.04
N PHE A 268 -4.85 10.45 -0.07
CA PHE A 268 -4.43 11.62 -0.85
C PHE A 268 -4.85 11.52 -2.32
N LEU A 269 -4.63 10.38 -2.97
CA LEU A 269 -5.06 10.15 -4.35
C LEU A 269 -6.58 10.18 -4.51
N SER A 270 -7.32 9.65 -3.54
CA SER A 270 -8.78 9.74 -3.49
C SER A 270 -9.23 11.20 -3.46
N ALA A 271 -8.65 12.01 -2.57
CA ALA A 271 -8.95 13.43 -2.46
C ALA A 271 -8.54 14.23 -3.72
N VAL A 272 -7.37 13.95 -4.32
CA VAL A 272 -6.92 14.61 -5.56
C VAL A 272 -7.84 14.26 -6.73
N CYS A 273 -8.25 13.01 -6.86
CA CYS A 273 -9.18 12.59 -7.91
C CYS A 273 -10.57 13.23 -7.71
N ALA A 274 -11.05 13.27 -6.47
CA ALA A 274 -12.29 13.97 -6.12
C ALA A 274 -12.19 15.47 -6.44
N TYR A 275 -11.08 16.12 -6.11
CA TYR A 275 -10.82 17.52 -6.45
C TYR A 275 -10.80 17.76 -7.97
N ARG A 276 -10.13 16.89 -8.74
CA ARG A 276 -10.14 16.94 -10.21
C ARG A 276 -11.54 16.77 -10.79
N TRP A 277 -12.37 15.93 -10.18
CA TRP A 277 -13.77 15.80 -10.53
C TRP A 277 -14.56 17.09 -10.24
N LEU A 278 -14.33 17.75 -9.10
CA LEU A 278 -14.95 19.04 -8.79
C LEU A 278 -14.57 20.13 -9.81
N LEU A 279 -13.30 20.17 -10.24
CA LEU A 279 -12.84 21.08 -11.28
C LEU A 279 -13.44 20.77 -12.65
N ARG A 280 -13.55 19.49 -12.99
CA ARG A 280 -14.04 19.00 -14.29
C ARG A 280 -14.85 17.73 -14.07
N PRO A 281 -16.20 17.80 -14.03
CA PRO A 281 -17.08 16.72 -13.57
C PRO A 281 -17.13 15.55 -14.57
N ARG A 282 -16.07 14.74 -14.57
CA ARG A 282 -15.94 13.51 -15.36
C ARG A 282 -16.04 12.31 -14.45
N LEU A 283 -16.96 11.40 -14.76
CA LEU A 283 -17.20 10.21 -13.96
C LEU A 283 -15.93 9.39 -13.69
N ALA A 284 -15.00 9.32 -14.65
CA ALA A 284 -13.72 8.62 -14.50
C ALA A 284 -12.90 9.07 -13.27
N TRP A 285 -12.87 10.38 -12.98
CA TRP A 285 -12.18 10.90 -11.79
C TRP A 285 -12.89 10.51 -10.49
N LEU A 286 -14.22 10.47 -10.50
CA LEU A 286 -14.99 10.07 -9.33
C LEU A 286 -14.90 8.58 -9.06
N ILE A 287 -14.90 7.75 -10.11
CA ILE A 287 -14.63 6.31 -9.99
C ILE A 287 -13.23 6.10 -9.45
N ALA A 288 -12.21 6.76 -10.00
CA ALA A 288 -10.84 6.68 -9.48
C ALA A 288 -10.77 7.11 -7.99
N ALA A 289 -11.47 8.18 -7.61
CA ALA A 289 -11.56 8.61 -6.22
C ALA A 289 -12.16 7.52 -5.31
N ALA A 290 -13.24 6.87 -5.75
CA ALA A 290 -13.88 5.78 -5.03
C ALA A 290 -12.97 4.55 -4.91
N LEU A 291 -12.28 4.17 -5.99
CA LEU A 291 -11.31 3.06 -5.97
C LEU A 291 -10.17 3.32 -5.00
N PHE A 292 -9.62 4.54 -4.98
CA PHE A 292 -8.59 4.92 -4.01
C PHE A 292 -9.12 4.99 -2.57
N GLY A 293 -10.36 5.44 -2.37
CA GLY A 293 -11.00 5.40 -1.06
C GLY A 293 -11.22 3.96 -0.57
N ALA A 294 -11.62 3.06 -1.48
CA ALA A 294 -11.75 1.63 -1.17
C ALA A 294 -10.39 1.02 -0.84
N ALA A 295 -9.34 1.33 -1.61
CA ALA A 295 -7.97 0.90 -1.31
C ALA A 295 -7.48 1.43 0.06
N ALA A 296 -7.78 2.69 0.41
CA ALA A 296 -7.49 3.25 1.73
C ALA A 296 -8.22 2.47 2.84
N GLY A 297 -9.53 2.21 2.68
CA GLY A 297 -10.32 1.41 3.61
C GLY A 297 -9.88 -0.05 3.70
N PHE A 298 -9.31 -0.60 2.62
CA PHE A 298 -8.72 -1.94 2.59
C PHE A 298 -7.26 -1.99 3.08
N THR A 299 -6.69 -0.84 3.43
CA THR A 299 -5.32 -0.76 3.98
C THR A 299 -5.34 -0.66 5.50
N LYS A 300 -6.21 0.18 6.06
CA LYS A 300 -6.34 0.43 7.50
C LYS A 300 -7.77 0.84 7.85
N ASN A 301 -8.23 0.57 9.07
CA ASN A 301 -9.58 0.91 9.50
C ASN A 301 -9.87 2.42 9.42
N GLU A 302 -8.87 3.26 9.69
CA GLU A 302 -8.96 4.72 9.58
C GLU A 302 -9.29 5.16 8.14
N GLY A 303 -8.91 4.36 7.13
CA GLY A 303 -9.25 4.61 5.73
C GLY A 303 -10.75 4.54 5.43
N LEU A 304 -11.51 3.75 6.19
CA LEU A 304 -12.97 3.72 6.11
C LEU A 304 -13.56 5.07 6.54
N ALA A 305 -13.14 5.56 7.70
CA ALA A 305 -13.60 6.84 8.26
C ALA A 305 -13.19 8.01 7.35
N MET A 306 -11.96 8.01 6.84
CA MET A 306 -11.47 9.02 5.90
C MET A 306 -12.25 9.02 4.58
N SER A 307 -12.58 7.85 4.04
CA SER A 307 -13.40 7.75 2.82
C SER A 307 -14.83 8.25 3.04
N ALA A 308 -15.42 7.94 4.20
CA ALA A 308 -16.73 8.45 4.58
C ALA A 308 -16.71 9.98 4.74
N LEU A 309 -15.66 10.53 5.36
CA LEU A 309 -15.47 11.98 5.48
C LEU A 309 -15.38 12.65 4.11
N LEU A 310 -14.62 12.07 3.17
CA LEU A 310 -14.52 12.59 1.81
C LEU A 310 -15.88 12.56 1.09
N ALA A 311 -16.62 11.45 1.18
CA ALA A 311 -17.97 11.37 0.64
C ALA A 311 -18.89 12.43 1.24
N GLY A 312 -18.85 12.63 2.57
CA GLY A 312 -19.56 13.70 3.27
C GLY A 312 -19.20 15.10 2.78
N ALA A 313 -17.92 15.38 2.57
CA ALA A 313 -17.46 16.65 2.01
C ALA A 313 -18.00 16.89 0.60
N LEU A 314 -18.05 15.84 -0.25
CA LEU A 314 -18.61 15.92 -1.59
C LEU A 314 -20.12 16.18 -1.58
N ILE A 315 -20.86 15.59 -0.63
CA ILE A 315 -22.29 15.89 -0.37
C ILE A 315 -22.46 17.36 -0.06
N VAL A 316 -21.79 17.85 0.98
CA VAL A 316 -21.93 19.23 1.47
C VAL A 316 -21.60 20.23 0.37
N PHE A 317 -20.52 19.97 -0.39
CA PHE A 317 -20.15 20.80 -1.53
C PHE A 317 -21.25 20.85 -2.59
N HIS A 318 -21.85 19.70 -2.93
CA HIS A 318 -22.90 19.65 -3.95
C HIS A 318 -24.22 20.28 -3.51
N LEU A 319 -24.62 20.07 -2.25
CA LEU A 319 -25.82 20.69 -1.67
C LEU A 319 -25.69 22.22 -1.69
N ARG A 320 -24.52 22.76 -1.33
CA ARG A 320 -24.25 24.21 -1.36
C ARG A 320 -24.31 24.82 -2.76
N GLN A 321 -24.02 24.04 -3.80
CA GLN A 321 -24.09 24.49 -5.20
C GLN A 321 -25.51 24.46 -5.77
N GLY A 322 -26.54 24.09 -4.99
CA GLY A 322 -27.93 24.02 -5.45
C GLY A 322 -28.19 22.96 -6.53
N ARG A 323 -27.25 22.05 -6.76
CA ARG A 323 -27.35 21.05 -7.82
C ARG A 323 -28.28 19.92 -7.38
N ARG A 324 -29.56 20.00 -7.76
CA ARG A 324 -30.59 18.97 -7.47
C ARG A 324 -30.20 17.54 -7.90
N ARG A 325 -29.21 17.36 -8.78
CA ARG A 325 -28.67 16.06 -9.23
C ARG A 325 -27.40 15.60 -8.50
N ALA A 326 -27.12 16.15 -7.31
CA ALA A 326 -25.98 15.81 -6.45
C ALA A 326 -25.87 14.33 -6.07
N TRP A 327 -27.00 13.62 -6.06
CA TRP A 327 -27.11 12.24 -5.60
C TRP A 327 -26.52 11.23 -6.59
N LEU A 328 -26.57 11.47 -7.90
CA LEU A 328 -26.03 10.54 -8.91
C LEU A 328 -24.52 10.29 -8.74
N PRO A 329 -23.66 11.33 -8.66
CA PRO A 329 -22.25 11.15 -8.34
C PRO A 329 -22.01 10.41 -7.03
N LEU A 330 -22.82 10.69 -6.01
CA LEU A 330 -22.69 10.03 -4.72
C LEU A 330 -22.95 8.54 -4.81
N PHE A 331 -24.04 8.14 -5.46
CA PHE A 331 -24.34 6.73 -5.69
C PHE A 331 -23.28 6.06 -6.54
N ALA A 332 -22.66 6.76 -7.49
CA ALA A 332 -21.53 6.23 -8.23
C ALA A 332 -20.30 6.01 -7.33
N PHE A 333 -19.96 6.98 -6.48
CA PHE A 333 -18.84 6.85 -5.53
C PHE A 333 -19.09 5.72 -4.54
N ALA A 334 -20.24 5.76 -3.84
CA ALA A 334 -20.61 4.77 -2.84
C ALA A 334 -20.79 3.38 -3.45
N GLY A 335 -21.39 3.28 -4.64
CA GLY A 335 -21.58 2.03 -5.36
C GLY A 335 -20.25 1.37 -5.74
N VAL A 336 -19.30 2.12 -6.30
CA VAL A 336 -17.96 1.60 -6.60
C VAL A 336 -17.22 1.22 -5.31
N TRP A 337 -17.29 2.07 -4.28
CA TRP A 337 -16.64 1.81 -3.01
C TRP A 337 -17.17 0.54 -2.33
N MET A 338 -18.50 0.38 -2.27
CA MET A 338 -19.16 -0.80 -1.72
C MET A 338 -18.93 -2.05 -2.56
N LEU A 339 -18.93 -1.94 -3.89
CA LEU A 339 -18.66 -3.08 -4.77
C LEU A 339 -17.27 -3.65 -4.53
N VAL A 340 -16.28 -2.77 -4.35
CA VAL A 340 -14.88 -3.17 -4.21
C VAL A 340 -14.54 -3.57 -2.77
N LEU A 341 -15.04 -2.84 -1.77
CA LEU A 341 -14.70 -3.09 -0.37
C LEU A 341 -15.69 -4.00 0.35
N GLY A 342 -16.89 -4.18 -0.20
CA GLY A 342 -17.97 -4.97 0.38
C GLY A 342 -17.56 -6.40 0.74
N PRO A 343 -16.90 -7.17 -0.15
CA PRO A 343 -16.44 -8.52 0.18
C PRO A 343 -15.59 -8.58 1.45
N TRP A 344 -14.66 -7.62 1.61
CA TRP A 344 -13.85 -7.50 2.82
C TRP A 344 -14.70 -7.16 4.05
N LEU A 345 -15.65 -6.22 3.93
CA LEU A 345 -16.52 -5.86 5.06
C LEU A 345 -17.39 -7.03 5.53
N VAL A 346 -17.81 -7.89 4.62
CA VAL A 346 -18.54 -9.13 4.94
C VAL A 346 -17.60 -10.13 5.62
N PHE A 347 -16.45 -10.43 5.01
CA PHE A 347 -15.48 -11.37 5.57
C PHE A 347 -14.96 -10.93 6.94
N ARG A 348 -14.78 -9.62 7.17
CA ARG A 348 -14.35 -9.08 8.46
C ARG A 348 -15.26 -9.54 9.61
N GLN A 349 -16.54 -9.80 9.35
CA GLN A 349 -17.49 -10.25 10.37
C GLN A 349 -17.23 -11.69 10.84
N THR A 350 -16.51 -12.49 10.05
CA THR A 350 -16.11 -13.85 10.43
C THR A 350 -14.80 -13.90 11.21
N LEU A 351 -14.12 -12.75 11.36
CA LEU A 351 -12.87 -12.65 12.11
C LEU A 351 -13.15 -12.40 13.59
N PRO A 352 -12.29 -12.92 14.50
CA PRO A 352 -12.42 -12.67 15.92
C PRO A 352 -12.55 -11.16 16.21
N PRO A 353 -13.37 -10.76 17.19
CA PRO A 353 -13.44 -9.36 17.59
C PRO A 353 -12.05 -8.89 18.03
N GLU A 354 -11.74 -7.61 17.80
CA GLU A 354 -10.51 -7.06 18.36
C GLU A 354 -10.54 -7.23 19.87
N PRO A 355 -9.53 -7.84 20.49
CA PRO A 355 -9.47 -7.92 21.94
C PRO A 355 -9.56 -6.50 22.45
N ALA A 356 -10.48 -6.24 23.38
CA ALA A 356 -10.55 -4.95 24.03
C ALA A 356 -9.12 -4.66 24.51
N MET A 357 -8.54 -3.53 24.10
CA MET A 357 -7.23 -3.09 24.60
C MET A 357 -7.26 -2.80 26.13
N ALA A 358 -8.25 -3.33 26.86
CA ALA A 358 -8.15 -3.65 28.27
C ALA A 358 -6.93 -4.55 28.44
N ARG A 359 -5.78 -3.86 28.53
CA ARG A 359 -4.45 -4.16 29.04
C ARG A 359 -4.07 -5.64 28.96
N PHE A 360 -2.83 -5.93 28.61
CA PHE A 360 -2.17 -7.20 28.97
C PHE A 360 -2.11 -7.38 30.51
N GLN A 361 -3.24 -7.30 31.21
CA GLN A 361 -3.50 -7.86 32.51
C GLN A 361 -3.72 -9.32 32.24
N TRP A 362 -2.62 -10.03 32.02
CA TRP A 362 -2.64 -11.48 32.09
C TRP A 362 -3.18 -11.81 33.48
N SER A 363 -4.40 -12.34 33.53
CA SER A 363 -4.92 -12.84 34.79
C SER A 363 -3.96 -13.93 35.28
N GLY A 364 -3.78 -14.08 36.60
CA GLY A 364 -2.95 -15.18 37.14
C GLY A 364 -3.38 -16.54 36.57
N ALA A 365 -4.68 -16.72 36.32
CA ALA A 365 -5.24 -17.90 35.66
C ALA A 365 -4.81 -18.08 34.20
N GLU A 366 -4.61 -17.01 33.43
CA GLU A 366 -4.04 -17.11 32.08
C GLU A 366 -2.56 -17.42 32.11
N VAL A 367 -1.78 -16.78 32.99
CA VAL A 367 -0.36 -17.12 33.17
C VAL A 367 -0.22 -18.60 33.51
N MET A 368 -0.99 -19.10 34.48
CA MET A 368 -0.99 -20.51 34.86
C MET A 368 -1.46 -21.43 33.73
N ARG A 369 -2.49 -21.04 32.97
CA ARG A 369 -2.93 -21.79 31.78
C ARG A 369 -1.88 -21.84 30.69
N THR A 370 -1.00 -20.84 30.58
CA THR A 370 0.08 -20.82 29.57
C THR A 370 1.42 -21.30 30.13
N ALA A 371 1.50 -21.58 31.44
CA ALA A 371 2.73 -21.95 32.12
C ALA A 371 3.33 -23.26 31.57
N HIS A 372 2.49 -24.19 31.11
CA HIS A 372 2.95 -25.43 30.48
C HIS A 372 3.76 -25.19 29.19
N ASN A 373 3.57 -24.05 28.52
CA ASN A 373 4.34 -23.66 27.33
C ASN A 373 5.61 -22.88 27.67
N LEU A 374 5.84 -22.49 28.93
CA LEU A 374 7.04 -21.75 29.33
C LEU A 374 8.34 -22.47 28.99
N PRO A 375 8.48 -23.81 29.14
CA PRO A 375 9.70 -24.50 28.74
C PRO A 375 9.97 -24.37 27.24
N GLU A 376 8.96 -24.49 26.40
CA GLU A 376 9.11 -24.32 24.94
C GLU A 376 9.45 -22.89 24.55
N VAL A 377 8.77 -21.91 25.15
CA VAL A 377 9.06 -20.48 24.94
C VAL A 377 10.47 -20.14 25.42
N ALA A 378 10.88 -20.64 26.59
CA ALA A 378 12.22 -20.45 27.12
C ALA A 378 13.28 -21.12 26.24
N LEU A 379 13.02 -22.33 25.75
CA LEU A 379 13.92 -23.04 24.84
C LEU A 379 14.03 -22.32 23.49
N ALA A 380 12.92 -21.84 22.94
CA ALA A 380 12.90 -21.03 21.72
C ALA A 380 13.67 -19.72 21.93
N PHE A 381 13.46 -19.05 23.05
CA PHE A 381 14.20 -17.84 23.42
C PHE A 381 15.69 -18.12 23.58
N LEU A 382 16.10 -19.20 24.24
CA LEU A 382 17.50 -19.59 24.40
C LEU A 382 18.15 -19.99 23.07
N ARG A 383 17.41 -20.70 22.19
CA ARG A 383 17.87 -21.02 20.83
C ARG A 383 18.10 -19.75 20.02
N GLU A 384 17.20 -18.79 20.15
CA GLU A 384 17.33 -17.52 19.44
C GLU A 384 18.41 -16.62 20.07
N ALA A 385 18.55 -16.60 21.39
CA ALA A 385 19.63 -15.90 22.10
C ALA A 385 21.01 -16.49 21.75
N GLY A 386 21.10 -17.81 21.57
CA GLY A 386 22.31 -18.50 21.11
C GLY A 386 22.68 -18.20 19.65
N ARG A 387 21.71 -17.76 18.84
CA ARG A 387 21.95 -17.22 17.49
C ARG A 387 22.35 -15.75 17.61
N LEU A 388 23.61 -15.50 17.99
CA LEU A 388 24.18 -14.16 18.11
C LEU A 388 24.02 -13.28 16.84
N THR A 389 23.75 -13.89 15.68
CA THR A 389 23.48 -13.19 14.42
C THR A 389 22.06 -12.63 14.29
N ALA A 390 21.10 -13.06 15.12
CA ALA A 390 19.69 -12.62 15.06
C ALA A 390 19.41 -11.35 15.86
N TRP A 391 20.33 -10.94 16.74
CA TRP A 391 20.19 -9.76 17.61
C TRP A 391 20.96 -8.51 17.09
N GLY A 392 21.47 -8.60 15.85
CA GLY A 392 22.24 -7.57 15.15
C GLY A 392 21.40 -6.58 14.36
#